data_AF-A0A1X1DA84-F1
#
_entry.id   AF-A0A1X1DA84-F1
#
_cell.length_a   1.000
_cell.length_b   1.000
_cell.length_c   1.000
_cell.angle_alpha   90.00
_cell.angle_beta   90.00
_cell.angle_gamma   90.00
#
_symmetry.space_group_name_H-M   'P 1'
#
loop_
_entity.id
_entity.type
_entity.pdbx_description
1 polymer ?
#
loop_
_entity_poly.entity_id
_entity_poly.type
_entity_poly.pdbx_seq_one_letter_code
_entity_poly.pdbx_strand_id
1 'polypeptide(L)'
;MELYYYVDKHAGYNDNHVVHAKGCPFLPGVDGRRFLGTFYTANAAIQQARKFYATALGCEHCCPVTIKKNLNHTNSVALKHMA
;
A
#
# COMPACT_ATOMS: atom_id res chain seq x y z
N MET A 1 -5.68 -5.11 -15.72
CA MET A 1 -6.58 -3.94 -15.77
C MET A 1 -5.99 -2.90 -14.84
N GLU A 2 -5.71 -1.70 -15.34
CA GLU A 2 -5.24 -0.58 -14.51
C GLU A 2 -6.39 -0.06 -13.65
N LEU A 3 -6.12 0.15 -12.36
CA LEU A 3 -7.08 0.69 -11.40
C LEU A 3 -6.61 2.06 -10.93
N TYR A 4 -7.54 2.98 -10.74
CA TYR A 4 -7.23 4.29 -10.16
C TYR A 4 -7.14 4.16 -8.64
N TYR A 5 -6.05 4.65 -8.06
CA TYR A 5 -5.83 4.62 -6.62
C TYR A 5 -5.81 6.02 -6.03
N TYR A 6 -6.33 6.11 -4.81
CA TYR A 6 -6.43 7.33 -4.02
C TYR A 6 -5.93 7.02 -2.61
N VAL A 7 -5.22 7.97 -2.00
CA VAL A 7 -4.86 7.89 -0.57
C VAL A 7 -5.76 8.84 0.21
N ASP A 8 -6.21 8.40 1.38
CA ASP A 8 -6.92 9.28 2.31
C ASP A 8 -5.95 10.35 2.82
N LYS A 9 -6.36 11.63 2.71
CA LYS A 9 -5.58 12.76 3.25
C LYS A 9 -5.72 12.85 4.76
N HIS A 10 -6.84 12.37 5.30
CA HIS A 10 -7.08 12.30 6.72
C HIS A 10 -6.32 11.08 7.22
N ALA A 11 -5.35 11.36 8.06
CA ALA A 11 -4.69 10.33 8.83
C ALA A 11 -5.80 9.69 9.70
N GLY A 12 -6.07 8.40 9.47
CA GLY A 12 -7.11 7.67 10.18
C GLY A 12 -6.71 7.43 11.64
N TYR A 13 -7.19 6.35 12.24
CA TYR A 13 -6.81 5.98 13.61
C TYR A 13 -5.28 5.75 13.68
N ASN A 14 -4.57 6.56 14.49
CA ASN A 14 -3.11 6.60 14.65
C ASN A 14 -2.29 7.14 13.46
N ASP A 15 -2.74 8.21 12.81
CA ASP A 15 -1.97 8.88 11.75
C ASP A 15 -1.65 8.02 10.51
N ASN A 16 -2.47 7.00 10.26
CA ASN A 16 -2.29 6.09 9.13
C ASN A 16 -3.07 6.55 7.91
N HIS A 17 -2.40 6.60 6.77
CA HIS A 17 -3.02 6.98 5.50
C HIS A 17 -3.43 5.75 4.71
N VAL A 18 -4.72 5.54 4.45
CA VAL A 18 -5.19 4.32 3.77
C VAL A 18 -5.36 4.57 2.26
N VAL A 19 -4.85 3.65 1.45
CA VAL A 19 -4.93 3.65 -0.01
C VAL A 19 -6.12 2.81 -0.46
N HIS A 20 -6.99 3.45 -1.22
CA HIS A 20 -8.23 2.89 -1.74
C HIS A 20 -8.24 2.90 -3.28
N ALA A 21 -8.83 1.86 -3.88
CA ALA A 21 -9.11 1.83 -5.31
C ALA A 21 -10.42 2.55 -5.63
N LYS A 22 -10.58 2.98 -6.89
CA LYS A 22 -11.83 3.56 -7.41
C LYS A 22 -13.00 2.61 -7.20
N GLY A 23 -14.02 3.08 -6.49
CA GLY A 23 -15.22 2.29 -6.18
C GLY A 23 -15.16 1.55 -4.84
N CYS A 24 -14.12 1.75 -4.02
CA CYS A 24 -14.12 1.25 -2.65
C CYS A 24 -15.26 1.90 -1.84
N PRO A 25 -16.05 1.13 -1.06
CA PRO A 25 -17.12 1.68 -0.22
C PRO A 25 -16.60 2.56 0.92
N PHE A 26 -15.34 2.37 1.32
CA PHE A 26 -14.66 3.16 2.35
C PHE A 26 -13.87 4.33 1.77
N LEU A 27 -14.01 4.62 0.48
CA LEU A 27 -13.28 5.71 -0.16
C LEU A 27 -13.81 7.05 0.38
N PRO A 28 -12.96 7.89 1.01
CA PRO A 28 -13.35 9.23 1.43
C PRO A 28 -13.82 10.10 0.24
N GLY A 29 -14.54 11.18 0.57
CA GLY A 29 -15.00 12.18 -0.40
C GLY A 29 -13.85 12.80 -1.21
N VAL A 30 -14.19 13.47 -2.31
CA VAL A 30 -13.21 14.10 -3.22
C VAL A 30 -12.24 15.05 -2.51
N ASP A 31 -12.73 15.76 -1.50
CA ASP A 31 -11.92 16.68 -0.73
C ASP A 31 -10.95 15.91 0.18
N GLY A 32 -11.38 14.77 0.72
CA GLY A 32 -10.65 13.89 1.65
C GLY A 32 -9.64 12.94 1.04
N ARG A 33 -9.43 12.98 -0.28
CA ARG A 33 -8.58 12.01 -0.97
C ARG A 33 -7.59 12.69 -1.89
N ARG A 34 -6.40 12.12 -1.96
CA ARG A 34 -5.37 12.50 -2.93
C ARG A 34 -5.25 11.44 -3.99
N PHE A 35 -5.30 11.85 -5.25
CA PHE A 35 -5.07 10.95 -6.37
C PHE A 35 -3.59 10.54 -6.43
N LEU A 36 -3.31 9.24 -6.48
CA LEU A 36 -1.95 8.71 -6.57
C LEU A 36 -1.53 8.40 -8.01
N GLY A 37 -2.49 7.98 -8.85
CA GLY A 37 -2.24 7.49 -10.20
C GLY A 37 -3.04 6.24 -10.54
N THR A 38 -2.84 5.74 -11.76
CA THR A 38 -3.31 4.43 -12.17
C THR A 38 -2.21 3.40 -11.94
N PHE A 39 -2.55 2.29 -11.30
CA PHE A 39 -1.62 1.20 -11.05
C PHE A 39 -2.24 -0.14 -11.43
N TYR A 40 -1.40 -1.08 -11.83
CA TYR A 40 -1.81 -2.45 -12.08
C TYR A 40 -1.93 -3.28 -10.80
N THR A 41 -1.25 -2.86 -9.73
CA THR A 41 -1.22 -3.57 -8.45
C THR A 41 -1.38 -2.59 -7.29
N ALA A 42 -2.08 -3.04 -6.25
CA ALA A 42 -2.22 -2.26 -5.03
C ALA A 42 -0.87 -1.98 -4.36
N ASN A 43 0.09 -2.90 -4.46
CA ASN A 43 1.42 -2.72 -3.88
C ASN A 43 2.18 -1.55 -4.52
N ALA A 44 2.05 -1.35 -5.83
CA ALA A 44 2.64 -0.19 -6.51
C ALA A 44 1.98 1.13 -6.06
N ALA A 45 0.66 1.12 -5.90
CA ALA A 45 -0.08 2.27 -5.38
C ALA A 45 0.34 2.63 -3.93
N ILE A 46 0.46 1.63 -3.05
CA ILE A 46 0.89 1.81 -1.66
C ILE A 46 2.33 2.35 -1.61
N GLN A 47 3.24 1.81 -2.43
CA GLN A 47 4.61 2.34 -2.51
C GLN A 47 4.64 3.80 -2.95
N GLN A 48 3.81 4.18 -3.93
CA GLN A 48 3.70 5.58 -4.33
C GLN A 48 3.13 6.45 -3.20
N ALA A 49 2.09 5.98 -2.50
CA ALA A 49 1.53 6.69 -1.35
C ALA A 49 2.57 6.87 -0.25
N ARG A 50 3.44 5.87 -0.01
CA ARG A 50 4.51 5.91 0.99
C ARG A 50 5.54 7.00 0.76
N LYS A 51 5.71 7.45 -0.48
CA LYS A 51 6.58 8.60 -0.81
C LYS A 51 6.02 9.91 -0.28
N PHE A 52 4.70 10.01 -0.13
CA PHE A 52 4.02 11.18 0.41
C PHE A 52 3.73 11.03 1.91
N TYR A 53 3.32 9.83 2.32
CA TYR A 53 2.89 9.50 3.67
C TYR A 53 3.56 8.20 4.10
N ALA A 54 4.62 8.27 4.93
CA ALA A 54 5.38 7.08 5.32
C ALA A 54 4.51 6.00 5.99
N THR A 55 3.42 6.40 6.65
CA THR A 55 2.40 5.54 7.29
C THR A 55 1.33 5.04 6.32
N ALA A 56 1.55 5.13 5.00
CA ALA A 56 0.57 4.69 4.02
C ALA A 56 0.40 3.16 3.98
N LEU A 57 -0.86 2.73 4.07
CA LEU A 57 -1.33 1.35 4.10
C LEU A 57 -2.35 1.09 2.99
N GLY A 58 -2.52 -0.17 2.58
CA GLY A 58 -3.56 -0.55 1.62
C GLY A 58 -4.85 -0.94 2.31
N CYS A 59 -5.99 -0.51 1.79
CA CYS A 59 -7.30 -0.96 2.27
C CYS A 59 -7.53 -2.45 1.91
N GLU A 60 -7.70 -3.31 2.91
CA GLU A 60 -7.85 -4.76 2.71
C GLU A 60 -9.06 -5.14 1.84
N HIS A 61 -10.09 -4.29 1.78
CA HIS A 61 -11.30 -4.54 0.98
C HIS A 61 -11.10 -4.32 -0.53
N CYS A 62 -10.44 -3.24 -0.93
CA CYS A 62 -10.29 -2.88 -2.34
C CYS A 62 -8.87 -3.10 -2.88
N CYS A 63 -7.91 -3.27 -1.97
CA CYS A 63 -6.53 -3.59 -2.24
C CYS A 63 -6.27 -4.96 -1.59
N PRO A 64 -6.74 -6.07 -2.18
CA PRO A 64 -6.35 -7.41 -1.74
C PRO A 64 -4.86 -7.53 -2.05
N VAL A 65 -4.03 -7.11 -1.09
CA VAL A 65 -2.61 -7.40 -1.14
C VAL A 65 -2.58 -8.90 -0.89
N THR A 66 -2.51 -9.69 -1.96
CA THR A 66 -1.99 -11.05 -1.85
C THR A 66 -0.60 -10.87 -1.28
N ILE A 67 -0.51 -10.87 0.05
CA ILE A 67 0.70 -11.24 0.74
C ILE A 67 0.87 -12.66 0.25
N LYS A 68 1.62 -12.84 -0.83
CA LYS A 68 2.43 -14.05 -0.93
C LYS A 68 3.28 -13.94 0.31
N LYS A 69 2.78 -14.53 1.41
CA LYS A 69 3.58 -14.91 2.56
C LYS A 69 4.58 -15.87 1.96
N ASN A 70 5.60 -15.32 1.34
CA ASN A 70 6.89 -15.91 1.43
C ASN A 70 7.34 -15.59 2.86
N LEU A 71 6.67 -16.23 3.83
CA LEU A 71 7.35 -16.73 4.99
C LEU A 71 8.37 -17.72 4.43
N ASN A 72 9.43 -17.22 3.81
CA ASN A 72 10.71 -17.90 3.88
C ASN A 72 11.17 -17.66 5.30
N HIS A 73 10.57 -18.47 6.17
CA HIS A 73 11.15 -18.97 7.39
C HIS A 73 12.65 -19.19 7.10
N THR A 74 13.45 -18.36 7.76
CA THR A 74 14.90 -18.48 7.98
C THR A 74 15.57 -19.67 7.31
N ASN A 75 16.38 -19.40 6.29
CA ASN A 75 17.59 -20.18 6.06
C ASN A 75 18.76 -19.20 6.13
N SER A 76 19.23 -18.96 7.35
CA SER A 76 20.56 -18.43 7.61
C SER A 76 21.57 -19.38 6.99
N VAL A 77 22.06 -19.09 5.79
CA VAL A 77 23.24 -19.76 5.24
C VAL A 77 24.40 -18.79 5.38
N ALA A 78 25.25 -19.11 6.37
CA ALA A 78 26.55 -18.50 6.56
C ALA A 78 27.45 -18.68 5.32
N LEU A 79 28.59 -17.97 5.37
CA LEU A 79 29.84 -18.10 4.59
C LEU A 79 29.89 -17.25 3.30
N LYS A 80 30.85 -16.34 3.06
CA LYS A 80 32.19 -16.12 3.63
C LYS A 80 32.62 -14.66 3.39
N HIS A 81 33.17 -14.00 4.40
CA HIS A 81 34.14 -12.92 4.23
C HIS A 81 35.46 -13.40 4.86
N MET A 82 36.56 -12.94 4.24
CA MET A 82 37.96 -12.83 4.67
C MET A 82 38.92 -14.02 4.47
N ALA A 83 39.87 -13.72 3.57
CA ALA A 83 41.29 -14.07 3.50
C ALA A 83 41.70 -15.53 3.35
#